data_AF-A0A970XB84-F1
#
_entry.id   AF-A0A970XB84-F1
#
_cell.length_a   1.000
_cell.length_b   1.000
_cell.length_c   1.000
_cell.angle_alpha   90.00
_cell.angle_beta   90.00
_cell.angle_gamma   90.00
#
_symmetry.space_group_name_H-M   'P 1'
#
loop_
_entity.id
_entity.type
_entity.pdbx_description
1 polymer ?
#
loop_
_entity_poly.entity_id
_entity_poly.type
_entity_poly.pdbx_seq_one_letter_code
_entity_poly.pdbx_strand_id
1 'polypeptide(L)' 'MRTPRRRPARELRAAIDEMPLATRRAMLDAIARNPIIVGAYSSPAGGVCPMLAAHRNGGRTSYARFARAWDR' A
#
# COMPACT_ATOMS: atom_id res chain seq x y z
N MET A 1 4.15 -23.84 14.23
CA MET A 1 3.24 -23.96 13.07
C MET A 1 3.16 -22.61 12.36
N ARG A 2 3.64 -22.51 11.12
CA ARG A 2 3.65 -21.26 10.34
C ARG A 2 2.33 -21.17 9.57
N THR A 3 1.37 -20.41 10.09
CA THR A 3 0.08 -20.15 9.44
C THR A 3 0.33 -19.60 8.02
N PRO A 4 -0.36 -20.08 6.97
CA PRO A 4 0.12 -19.95 5.61
C PRO A 4 0.15 -18.48 5.17
N ARG A 5 1.23 -18.07 4.48
CA ARG A 5 1.44 -16.76 3.80
C ARG A 5 0.24 -16.22 3.01
N ARG A 6 -0.76 -17.06 2.74
CA ARG A 6 -2.06 -16.69 2.14
C ARG A 6 -2.93 -15.80 3.03
N ARG A 7 -2.77 -15.76 4.36
CA ARG A 7 -3.55 -14.85 5.22
C ARG A 7 -3.13 -13.37 5.04
N PRO A 8 -1.83 -13.02 5.16
CA PRO A 8 -1.38 -11.63 4.94
C PRO A 8 -1.78 -11.06 3.58
N ALA A 9 -1.54 -11.79 2.49
CA ALA A 9 -1.90 -11.32 1.14
C ALA A 9 -3.42 -11.11 0.95
N ARG A 10 -4.26 -11.92 1.61
CA ARG A 10 -5.72 -11.76 1.56
C ARG A 10 -6.20 -10.56 2.38
N GLU A 11 -5.59 -10.32 3.53
CA GLU A 11 -5.91 -9.14 4.36
C GLU A 11 -5.50 -7.85 3.66
N LEU A 12 -4.33 -7.82 3.03
CA LEU A 12 -3.90 -6.70 2.20
C LEU A 12 -4.85 -6.48 1.01
N ARG A 13 -5.24 -7.55 0.31
CA ARG A 13 -6.19 -7.45 -0.80
C ARG A 13 -7.53 -6.87 -0.33
N ALA A 14 -8.09 -7.37 0.77
CA ALA A 14 -9.34 -6.85 1.31
C ALA A 14 -9.22 -5.35 1.68
N ALA A 15 -8.10 -4.95 2.28
CA ALA A 15 -7.86 -3.54 2.60
C ALA A 15 -7.75 -2.65 1.34
N ILE A 16 -7.20 -3.17 0.24
CA ILE A 16 -7.13 -2.47 -1.05
C ILE A 16 -8.51 -2.40 -1.71
N ASP A 17 -9.28 -3.48 -1.70
CA ASP A 17 -10.59 -3.57 -2.36
C ASP A 17 -11.62 -2.60 -1.75
N GLU A 18 -11.49 -2.28 -0.46
CA GLU A 18 -12.32 -1.30 0.26
C GLU A 18 -11.98 0.16 -0.09
N MET A 19 -10.87 0.42 -0.79
CA MET A 19 -10.50 1.78 -1.19
C MET A 19 -11.32 2.29 -2.37
N PRO A 20 -11.53 3.62 -2.47
CA PRO A 20 -12.07 4.23 -3.67
C PRO A 20 -11.30 3.79 -4.93
N LEU A 21 -12.02 3.56 -6.03
CA LEU A 21 -11.42 3.15 -7.30
C LEU A 21 -10.30 4.10 -7.75
N ALA A 22 -10.51 5.41 -7.57
CA ALA A 22 -9.50 6.43 -7.89
C ALA A 22 -8.19 6.20 -7.11
N THR A 23 -8.27 5.87 -5.82
CA THR A 23 -7.09 5.56 -4.99
C THR A 23 -6.39 4.28 -5.46
N ARG A 24 -7.15 3.22 -5.79
CA ARG A 24 -6.58 1.98 -6.30
C ARG A 24 -5.82 2.19 -7.61
N ARG A 25 -6.36 2.99 -8.53
CA ARG A 25 -5.70 3.37 -9.79
C ARG A 25 -4.43 4.18 -9.53
N ALA A 26 -4.54 5.23 -8.71
CA ALA A 26 -3.39 6.05 -8.34
C ALA A 26 -2.27 5.23 -7.68
N MET A 27 -2.63 4.22 -6.87
CA MET A 27 -1.68 3.29 -6.26
C MET A 27 -0.98 2.41 -7.30
N LEU A 28 -1.70 1.84 -8.27
CA LEU A 28 -1.08 1.04 -9.34
C LEU A 28 -0.13 1.89 -10.19
N ASP A 29 -0.54 3.09 -10.58
CA ASP A 29 0.30 4.04 -11.32
C ASP A 29 1.54 4.44 -10.51
N ALA A 30 1.39 4.59 -9.20
CA ALA A 30 2.48 4.92 -8.30
C ALA A 30 3.48 3.76 -8.14
N ILE A 31 3.00 2.53 -7.96
CA ILE A 31 3.86 1.34 -7.81
C ILE A 31 4.69 1.11 -9.07
N ALA A 32 4.15 1.40 -10.25
CA ALA A 32 4.89 1.27 -11.51
C ALA A 32 6.03 2.30 -11.66
N ARG A 33 5.99 3.41 -10.92
CA ARG A 33 6.90 4.56 -11.10
C ARG A 33 7.88 4.77 -9.94
N ASN A 34 7.70 4.05 -8.83
CA ASN A 34 8.44 4.31 -7.60
C ASN A 34 8.99 3.01 -7.01
N PRO A 35 10.21 3.03 -6.42
CA PRO A 35 10.65 1.97 -5.54
C PRO A 35 9.74 1.91 -4.30
N ILE A 36 9.14 0.75 -4.06
CA ILE A 36 8.17 0.57 -2.98
C ILE A 36 8.83 -0.05 -1.75
N ILE A 37 8.52 0.49 -0.57
CA ILE A 37 9.05 0.01 0.73
C ILE A 37 7.94 -0.36 1.72
N VAL A 38 8.36 -1.07 2.76
CA VAL A 38 7.54 -1.51 3.90
C VAL A 38 8.10 -0.91 5.20
N GLY A 39 7.23 -0.65 6.19
CA GLY A 39 7.62 -0.21 7.53
C GLY A 39 7.95 1.28 7.68
N ALA A 40 7.85 2.07 6.60
CA ALA A 40 8.07 3.52 6.63
C ALA A 40 7.33 4.23 5.49
N TYR A 41 7.09 5.54 5.65
CA TYR A 41 6.48 6.37 4.60
C TYR A 41 7.43 6.64 3.44
N SER A 42 8.70 6.91 3.73
CA SER A 42 9.75 7.13 2.74
C SER A 42 11.10 6.69 3.32
N SER A 43 12.04 6.34 2.45
CA SER A 43 13.42 6.00 2.80
C SER A 43 14.40 7.03 2.23
N PRO A 44 15.50 7.35 2.93
CA PRO A 44 16.61 8.12 2.37
C PRO A 44 17.19 7.51 1.09
N ALA A 45 17.05 6.20 0.90
CA ALA A 45 17.45 5.49 -0.32
C ALA A 45 16.45 5.65 -1.50
N GLY A 46 15.44 6.52 -1.37
CA GLY A 46 14.51 6.86 -2.46
C GLY A 46 13.23 6.02 -2.54
N GLY A 47 13.01 5.09 -1.62
CA GLY A 47 11.80 4.27 -1.56
C GLY A 47 10.61 4.97 -0.90
N VAL A 48 9.38 4.61 -1.26
CA VAL A 48 8.14 5.17 -0.70
C VAL A 48 7.07 4.11 -0.39
N CYS A 49 6.26 4.37 0.62
CA CYS A 49 5.08 3.56 0.93
C CYS A 49 4.05 3.68 -0.22
N PRO A 50 3.36 2.59 -0.62
CA PRO A 50 2.36 2.65 -1.70
C PRO A 50 1.25 3.67 -1.46
N MET A 51 0.84 3.86 -0.20
CA MET A 51 -0.19 4.83 0.15
C MET A 51 0.29 6.27 -0.04
N LEU A 52 1.53 6.58 0.36
CA LEU A 52 2.11 7.90 0.13
C LEU A 52 2.28 8.17 -1.36
N ALA A 53 2.71 7.16 -2.11
CA ALA A 53 2.90 7.25 -3.55
C ALA A 53 1.56 7.48 -4.27
N ALA A 54 0.50 6.77 -3.87
CA ALA A 54 -0.86 7.00 -4.36
C ALA A 54 -1.36 8.42 -4.04
N HIS A 55 -1.10 8.91 -2.83
CA HIS A 55 -1.49 10.26 -2.41
C HIS A 55 -0.83 11.34 -3.26
N ARG A 56 0.46 11.19 -3.57
CA ARG A 56 1.19 12.09 -4.48
C ARG A 56 0.60 12.08 -5.90
N ASN A 57 -0.03 10.98 -6.31
CA ASN A 57 -0.73 10.84 -7.58
C ASN A 57 -2.24 11.15 -7.51
N GLY A 58 -2.70 11.88 -6.48
CA GLY A 58 -4.09 12.32 -6.35
C GLY A 58 -5.03 11.34 -5.66
N GLY A 59 -4.54 10.17 -5.23
CA GLY A 59 -5.28 9.21 -4.42
C GLY A 59 -5.40 9.66 -2.97
N ARG A 60 -6.44 10.41 -2.62
CA ARG A 60 -6.62 10.94 -1.25
C ARG A 60 -7.42 9.96 -0.39
N THR A 61 -6.76 9.26 0.53
CA THR A 61 -7.41 8.50 1.61
C THR A 61 -6.48 8.34 2.82
N SER A 62 -7.05 8.20 4.02
CA SER A 62 -6.33 7.67 5.18
C SER A 62 -6.91 6.30 5.50
N TYR A 63 -6.09 5.25 5.37
CA TYR A 63 -6.56 3.88 5.58
C TYR A 63 -5.63 3.13 6.53
N ALA A 64 -5.85 3.30 7.84
CA ALA A 64 -5.08 2.62 8.89
C ALA A 64 -5.13 1.08 8.77
N ARG A 65 -6.18 0.53 8.15
CA ARG A 65 -6.28 -0.89 7.83
C ARG A 65 -5.26 -1.32 6.78
N PHE A 66 -5.02 -0.50 5.76
CA PHE A 66 -4.01 -0.76 4.75
C PHE A 66 -2.61 -0.76 5.36
N ALA A 67 -2.26 0.27 6.13
CA ALA A 67 -0.93 0.38 6.73
C ALA A 67 -0.60 -0.87 7.56
N ARG A 68 -1.52 -1.31 8.42
CA ARG A 68 -1.37 -2.54 9.22
C ARG A 68 -1.26 -3.82 8.40
N ALA A 69 -1.94 -3.90 7.26
CA ALA A 69 -1.89 -5.07 6.39
C ALA A 69 -0.65 -5.07 5.48
N TRP A 70 -0.10 -3.90 5.17
CA TRP A 70 1.09 -3.70 4.34
C TRP A 70 2.38 -3.94 5.13
N ASP A 71 2.45 -3.44 6.36
CA ASP A 71 3.65 -3.52 7.21
C ASP A 71 3.82 -4.87 7.93
N ARG A 72 2.93 -5.83 7.70
CA ARG A 72 2.92 -7.14 8.34
C ARG A 72 3.56 -8.22 7.48
#